data_AF-A0A7S1L026-F1
#
_entry.id   AF-A0A7S1L026-F1
#
_cell.length_a   1.000
_cell.length_b   1.000
_cell.length_c   1.000
_cell.angle_alpha   90.00
_cell.angle_beta   90.00
_cell.angle_gamma   90.00
#
_symmetry.space_group_name_H-M   'P 1'
#
loop_
_entity.id
_entity.type
_entity.pdbx_description
1 polymer ?
#
loop_
_entity_poly.entity_id
_entity_poly.type
_entity_poly.pdbx_seq_one_letter_code
_entity_poly.pdbx_strand_id
1 'polypeptide(L)'
;NGLALLECILLPWGIFVGVLYVLSFSVHYDHAEATWCLVFMGLCISLGFALKWYWHHNDGDYTNVELHSWYIYLAAACFVAWLSGLVLGQSNFGNNMQRYYDVSSMGLSRDVDPQAVSGDAILDTSRVFFKQGSYVQQDRAMGFKDASTYCVAPIIAGNQSSGQPIAYSYWAVGVDCCTPMPPSAFWCGSDVFDPAAHAALRWTGGGTNYRRAIEMAEAEYGIKAHRPLFFTWMKDPEAETVRYRDAGVHFFHACIWLYLAFQIVSFVGLAGFYWRNYLAVVGKRSLL
;
A
#
# COMPACT_ATOMS: atom_id res chain seq x y z
N ASN A 1 -25.80 5.53 33.60
CA ASN A 1 -24.67 4.72 33.07
C ASN A 1 -24.03 5.36 31.85
N GLY A 2 -23.35 6.51 31.98
CA GLY A 2 -22.66 7.14 30.85
C GLY A 2 -21.37 6.42 30.44
N LEU A 3 -20.72 5.75 31.40
CA LEU A 3 -19.47 5.02 31.19
C LEU A 3 -19.62 3.86 30.20
N ALA A 4 -20.67 3.04 30.36
CA ALA A 4 -20.95 1.92 29.47
C ALA A 4 -21.28 2.36 28.03
N LEU A 5 -21.87 3.55 27.85
CA LEU A 5 -22.14 4.11 26.52
C LEU A 5 -20.83 4.47 25.80
N LEU A 6 -19.89 5.07 26.54
CA LEU A 6 -18.58 5.42 26.00
C LEU A 6 -17.77 4.17 25.65
N GLU A 7 -17.81 3.13 26.48
CA GLU A 7 -17.14 1.85 26.22
C GLU A 7 -17.63 1.19 24.92
N CYS A 8 -18.94 1.19 24.66
CA CYS A 8 -19.53 0.61 23.46
C CYS A 8 -19.14 1.31 22.15
N ILE A 9 -18.69 2.57 22.22
CA ILE A 9 -18.28 3.34 21.04
C ILE A 9 -16.76 3.37 20.92
N LEU A 10 -16.07 3.74 22.00
CA LEU A 10 -14.63 4.00 21.99
C LEU A 10 -13.81 2.71 21.92
N LEU A 11 -14.27 1.61 22.53
CA LEU A 11 -13.49 0.38 22.57
C LEU A 11 -13.42 -0.32 21.21
N PRO A 12 -14.55 -0.56 20.48
CA PRO A 12 -14.48 -1.10 19.12
C PRO A 12 -13.74 -0.17 18.17
N TRP A 13 -13.97 1.15 18.28
CA TRP A 13 -13.25 2.13 17.47
C TRP A 13 -11.74 2.11 17.72
N GLY A 14 -11.30 2.05 18.98
CA GLY A 14 -9.89 1.94 19.34
C GLY A 14 -9.23 0.67 18.83
N ILE A 15 -9.92 -0.48 18.91
CA ILE A 15 -9.43 -1.75 18.34
C ILE A 15 -9.31 -1.64 16.83
N PHE A 16 -10.31 -1.09 16.14
CA PHE A 16 -10.28 -0.87 14.70
C PHE A 16 -9.08 0.00 14.30
N VAL A 17 -8.92 1.17 14.93
CA VAL A 17 -7.81 2.10 14.66
C VAL A 17 -6.45 1.43 14.93
N GLY A 18 -6.32 0.71 16.04
CA GLY A 18 -5.09 0.01 16.41
C GLY A 18 -4.70 -1.06 15.40
N VAL A 19 -5.62 -1.97 15.06
CA VAL A 19 -5.38 -3.04 14.08
C VAL A 19 -5.10 -2.46 12.70
N LEU A 20 -5.88 -1.47 12.27
CA LEU A 20 -5.70 -0.78 11.00
C LEU A 20 -4.31 -0.11 10.93
N TYR A 21 -3.89 0.58 11.98
CA TYR A 21 -2.59 1.26 12.04
C TYR A 21 -1.43 0.27 11.98
N VAL A 22 -1.46 -0.76 12.82
CA VAL A 22 -0.38 -1.75 12.91
C VAL A 22 -0.19 -2.47 11.58
N LEU A 23 -1.28 -2.82 10.88
CA LEU A 23 -1.22 -3.46 9.56
C LEU A 23 -0.88 -2.49 8.42
N SER A 24 -1.24 -1.20 8.51
CA SER A 24 -1.04 -0.25 7.41
C SER A 24 0.36 0.37 7.37
N PHE A 25 1.02 0.54 8.52
CA PHE A 25 2.22 1.39 8.62
C PHE A 25 3.50 0.58 8.93
N SER A 26 4.55 1.28 9.38
CA SER A 26 5.92 0.77 9.47
C SER A 26 6.06 -0.49 10.31
N VAL A 27 5.21 -0.68 11.33
CA VAL A 27 5.25 -1.88 12.18
C VAL A 27 5.08 -3.16 11.36
N HIS A 28 4.23 -3.15 10.33
CA HIS A 28 4.05 -4.30 9.44
C HIS A 28 5.25 -4.54 8.53
N TYR A 29 5.93 -3.47 8.09
CA TYR A 29 7.09 -3.54 7.22
C TYR A 29 8.34 -4.03 7.95
N ASP A 30 8.63 -3.45 9.11
CA ASP A 30 9.86 -3.71 9.87
C ASP A 30 9.76 -4.99 10.72
N HIS A 31 8.58 -5.27 11.28
CA HIS A 31 8.38 -6.29 12.32
C HIS A 31 7.09 -7.09 12.11
N ALA A 32 7.12 -8.05 11.18
CA ALA A 32 6.00 -8.94 10.90
C ALA A 32 5.48 -9.67 12.15
N GLU A 33 6.37 -10.17 13.02
CA GLU A 33 5.98 -10.92 14.23
C GLU A 33 5.26 -10.06 15.27
N ALA A 34 5.75 -8.83 15.49
CA ALA A 34 5.12 -7.89 16.42
C ALA A 34 3.72 -7.48 15.93
N THR A 35 3.55 -7.34 14.61
CA THR A 35 2.27 -7.01 13.98
C THR A 35 1.23 -8.08 14.27
N TRP A 36 1.54 -9.36 14.00
CA TRP A 36 0.60 -10.44 14.25
C TRP A 36 0.30 -10.64 15.73
N CYS A 37 1.27 -10.43 16.61
CA CYS A 37 1.06 -10.43 18.05
C CYS A 37 0.04 -9.35 18.48
N LEU A 38 0.19 -8.12 18.00
CA LEU A 38 -0.74 -7.01 18.28
C LEU A 38 -2.14 -7.26 17.72
N VAL A 39 -2.23 -7.80 16.49
CA VAL A 39 -3.51 -8.18 15.88
C VAL A 39 -4.19 -9.29 16.68
N PHE A 40 -3.44 -10.28 17.16
CA PHE A 40 -3.98 -11.36 17.99
C PHE A 40 -4.47 -10.85 19.36
N MET A 41 -3.77 -9.90 19.99
CA MET A 41 -4.24 -9.27 21.22
C MET A 41 -5.60 -8.58 21.03
N GLY A 42 -5.83 -7.93 19.88
CA GLY A 42 -7.15 -7.37 19.54
C GLY A 42 -8.27 -8.44 19.49
N LEU A 43 -7.97 -9.62 18.94
CA LEU A 43 -8.89 -10.75 18.93
C LEU A 43 -9.17 -11.27 20.35
N CYS A 44 -8.15 -11.42 21.19
CA CYS A 44 -8.31 -11.84 22.58
C CYS A 44 -9.24 -10.93 23.39
N ILE A 45 -9.20 -9.61 23.14
CA ILE A 45 -10.12 -8.66 23.78
C ILE A 45 -11.58 -8.97 23.40
N SER A 46 -11.86 -9.20 22.11
CA SER A 46 -13.21 -9.55 21.65
C SER A 46 -13.70 -10.88 22.25
N LEU A 47 -12.83 -11.90 22.33
CA LEU A 47 -13.13 -13.18 22.95
C LEU A 47 -13.34 -13.06 24.47
N GLY A 48 -12.60 -12.18 25.14
CA GLY A 48 -12.78 -11.92 26.58
C GLY A 48 -14.18 -11.41 26.91
N PHE A 49 -14.75 -10.53 26.09
CA PHE A 49 -16.14 -10.07 26.26
C PHE A 49 -17.16 -11.16 25.93
N ALA A 50 -16.91 -11.97 24.91
CA ALA A 50 -17.76 -13.11 24.57
C ALA A 50 -17.79 -14.15 25.70
N LEU A 51 -16.63 -14.45 26.31
CA LEU A 51 -16.53 -15.32 27.48
C LEU A 51 -17.27 -14.70 28.67
N LYS A 52 -17.04 -13.42 28.98
CA LYS A 52 -17.73 -12.73 30.08
C LYS A 52 -19.25 -12.81 29.94
N TRP A 53 -19.77 -12.66 28.72
CA TRP A 53 -21.18 -12.88 28.41
C TRP A 53 -21.62 -14.33 28.68
N TYR A 54 -20.85 -15.33 28.24
CA TYR A 54 -21.16 -16.74 28.44
C TYR A 54 -21.22 -17.13 29.92
N TRP A 55 -20.21 -16.74 30.72
CA TRP A 55 -20.17 -17.02 32.15
C TRP A 55 -21.36 -16.41 32.88
N HIS A 56 -21.67 -15.14 32.60
CA HIS A 56 -22.78 -14.44 33.24
C HIS A 56 -24.15 -15.00 32.82
N HIS A 57 -24.28 -15.51 31.59
CA HIS A 57 -25.51 -16.16 31.13
C HIS A 57 -25.74 -17.51 31.81
N ASN A 58 -24.67 -18.26 32.10
CA ASN A 58 -24.76 -19.60 32.68
C ASN A 58 -24.98 -19.59 34.21
N ASP A 59 -24.63 -18.50 34.90
CA ASP A 59 -24.77 -18.36 36.36
C ASP A 59 -26.25 -18.18 36.82
N GLY A 60 -27.20 -18.11 35.89
CA GLY A 60 -28.64 -18.15 36.20
C GLY A 60 -29.20 -16.93 36.92
N ASP A 61 -28.43 -15.84 37.04
CA ASP A 61 -28.88 -14.59 37.68
C ASP A 61 -29.75 -13.76 36.71
N TYR A 62 -30.99 -14.19 36.52
CA TYR A 62 -31.99 -13.57 35.63
C TYR A 62 -32.52 -12.21 36.13
N THR A 63 -32.01 -11.69 37.25
CA THR A 63 -32.52 -10.44 37.85
C THR A 63 -32.27 -9.20 36.98
N ASN A 64 -31.34 -9.26 36.02
CA ASN A 64 -30.97 -8.13 35.15
C ASN A 64 -30.80 -8.50 33.67
N VAL A 65 -31.91 -8.76 32.98
CA VAL A 65 -31.93 -9.05 31.52
C VAL A 65 -31.28 -7.92 30.68
N GLU A 66 -31.36 -6.67 31.16
CA GLU A 66 -30.75 -5.49 30.51
C GLU A 66 -29.20 -5.52 30.52
N LEU A 67 -28.57 -6.08 31.57
CA LEU A 67 -27.10 -6.19 31.65
C LEU A 67 -26.51 -7.26 30.71
N HIS A 68 -27.30 -8.25 30.30
CA HIS A 68 -26.81 -9.34 29.45
C HIS A 68 -26.70 -8.93 27.97
N SER A 69 -27.53 -7.98 27.53
CA SER A 69 -27.67 -7.61 26.12
C SER A 69 -26.54 -6.72 25.60
N TRP A 70 -25.87 -5.94 26.45
CA TRP A 70 -24.82 -5.01 25.99
C TRP A 70 -23.45 -5.68 25.86
N TYR A 71 -23.13 -6.72 26.64
CA TYR A 71 -21.89 -7.48 26.51
C TYR A 71 -21.79 -8.24 25.18
N ILE A 72 -22.91 -8.83 24.72
CA ILE A 72 -22.95 -9.52 23.42
C ILE A 72 -22.79 -8.53 22.26
N TYR A 73 -23.40 -7.34 22.37
CA TYR A 73 -23.17 -6.26 21.41
C TYR A 73 -21.70 -5.83 21.38
N LEU A 74 -21.10 -5.60 22.55
CA LEU A 74 -19.69 -5.19 22.66
C LEU A 74 -18.75 -6.25 22.06
N ALA A 75 -18.98 -7.53 22.36
CA ALA A 75 -18.21 -8.64 21.79
C ALA A 75 -18.33 -8.68 20.25
N ALA A 76 -19.56 -8.58 19.72
CA ALA A 76 -19.81 -8.56 18.29
C ALA A 76 -19.19 -7.33 17.60
N ALA A 77 -19.35 -6.14 18.19
CA ALA A 77 -18.80 -4.89 17.66
C ALA A 77 -17.26 -4.93 17.64
N CYS A 78 -16.61 -5.39 18.72
CA CYS A 78 -15.17 -5.57 18.77
C CYS A 78 -14.66 -6.61 17.75
N PHE A 79 -15.41 -7.69 17.52
CA PHE A 79 -15.05 -8.69 16.51
C PHE A 79 -15.16 -8.13 15.08
N VAL A 80 -16.22 -7.38 14.78
CA VAL A 80 -16.39 -6.69 13.49
C VAL A 80 -15.32 -5.61 13.31
N ALA A 81 -14.98 -4.86 14.36
CA ALA A 81 -13.87 -3.90 14.37
C ALA A 81 -12.54 -4.57 13.99
N TRP A 82 -12.23 -5.68 14.64
CA TRP A 82 -11.01 -6.45 14.40
C TRP A 82 -10.96 -6.97 12.96
N LEU A 83 -12.04 -7.60 12.47
CA LEU A 83 -12.09 -8.17 11.13
C LEU A 83 -11.99 -7.10 10.05
N SER A 84 -12.73 -6.00 10.19
CA SER A 84 -12.68 -4.88 9.24
C SER A 84 -11.32 -4.19 9.23
N GLY A 85 -10.71 -3.98 10.40
CA GLY A 85 -9.35 -3.46 10.52
C GLY A 85 -8.32 -4.37 9.84
N LEU A 86 -8.47 -5.69 9.95
CA LEU A 86 -7.59 -6.66 9.29
C LEU A 86 -7.65 -6.55 7.76
N VAL A 87 -8.86 -6.59 7.20
CA VAL A 87 -9.06 -6.55 5.74
C VAL A 87 -8.62 -5.20 5.16
N LEU A 88 -9.06 -4.10 5.77
CA LEU A 88 -8.74 -2.75 5.29
C LEU A 88 -7.27 -2.40 5.49
N GLY A 89 -6.66 -2.84 6.59
CA GLY A 89 -5.23 -2.65 6.86
C GLY A 89 -4.35 -3.35 5.84
N GLN A 90 -4.62 -4.64 5.59
CA GLN A 90 -3.87 -5.41 4.59
C GLN A 90 -4.01 -4.81 3.18
N SER A 91 -5.22 -4.37 2.83
CA SER A 91 -5.48 -3.70 1.56
C SER A 91 -4.73 -2.39 1.42
N ASN A 92 -4.71 -1.55 2.46
CA ASN A 92 -3.99 -0.28 2.43
C ASN A 92 -2.48 -0.48 2.32
N PHE A 93 -1.96 -1.47 3.04
CA PHE A 93 -0.54 -1.81 2.99
C PHE A 93 -0.13 -2.27 1.60
N GLY A 94 -0.81 -3.28 1.04
CA GLY A 94 -0.45 -3.84 -0.26
C GLY A 94 -0.59 -2.84 -1.42
N ASN A 95 -1.59 -1.97 -1.39
CA ASN A 95 -1.86 -1.05 -2.50
C ASN A 95 -1.04 0.25 -2.44
N ASN A 96 -0.80 0.79 -1.24
CA ASN A 96 -0.17 2.12 -1.10
C ASN A 96 1.15 2.05 -0.34
N MET A 97 1.11 1.54 0.90
CA MET A 97 2.22 1.75 1.85
C MET A 97 3.42 0.85 1.58
N GLN A 98 3.23 -0.36 1.05
CA GLN A 98 4.32 -1.28 0.72
C GLN A 98 5.27 -0.66 -0.32
N ARG A 99 4.72 -0.10 -1.39
CA ARG A 99 5.50 0.58 -2.44
C ARG A 99 6.25 1.79 -1.88
N TYR A 100 5.58 2.56 -1.02
CA TYR A 100 6.22 3.68 -0.33
C TYR A 100 7.42 3.20 0.51
N TYR A 101 7.29 2.14 1.30
CA TYR A 101 8.38 1.63 2.14
C TYR A 101 9.50 1.00 1.32
N ASP A 102 9.20 0.21 0.29
CA ASP A 102 10.22 -0.38 -0.60
C ASP A 102 11.08 0.68 -1.29
N VAL A 103 10.49 1.81 -1.65
CA VAL A 103 11.21 2.92 -2.27
C VAL A 103 11.92 3.77 -1.22
N SER A 104 11.28 4.07 -0.10
CA SER A 104 11.84 4.99 0.91
C SER A 104 12.92 4.37 1.78
N SER A 105 12.92 3.04 1.96
CA SER A 105 13.98 2.32 2.68
C SER A 105 15.30 2.25 1.92
N MET A 106 15.27 2.51 0.61
CA MET A 106 16.44 2.57 -0.26
C MET A 106 16.99 3.99 -0.41
N GLY A 107 18.26 4.08 -0.79
CA GLY A 107 18.99 5.33 -0.97
C GLY A 107 18.46 6.22 -2.10
N LEU A 108 18.96 7.46 -2.10
CA LEU A 108 18.77 8.46 -3.13
C LEU A 108 20.15 8.84 -3.69
N SER A 109 20.36 8.63 -4.99
CA SER A 109 21.57 9.07 -5.68
C SER A 109 21.29 10.29 -6.55
N ARG A 110 22.16 11.29 -6.49
CA ARG A 110 22.07 12.53 -7.28
C ARG A 110 23.24 12.67 -8.23
N ASP A 111 23.02 13.38 -9.32
CA ASP A 111 24.03 13.67 -10.35
C ASP A 111 24.73 12.43 -10.91
N VAL A 112 23.98 11.32 -11.05
CA VAL A 112 24.51 10.06 -11.57
C VAL A 112 24.75 10.20 -13.07
N ASP A 113 25.96 9.88 -13.49
CA ASP A 113 26.32 9.82 -14.90
C ASP A 113 26.12 8.38 -15.41
N PRO A 114 25.17 8.12 -16.34
CA PRO A 114 24.91 6.77 -16.83
C PRO A 114 26.11 6.10 -17.51
N GLN A 115 27.10 6.89 -17.96
CA GLN A 115 28.28 6.38 -18.66
C GLN A 115 29.50 6.25 -17.76
N ALA A 116 29.66 7.12 -16.77
CA ALA A 116 30.81 7.09 -15.86
C ALA A 116 30.61 6.20 -14.63
N VAL A 117 29.36 6.04 -14.18
CA VAL A 117 29.03 5.29 -12.96
C VAL A 117 28.44 3.93 -13.33
N SER A 118 29.09 2.83 -12.93
CA SER A 118 28.52 1.48 -13.07
C SER A 118 27.25 1.34 -12.22
N GLY A 119 26.26 0.60 -12.71
CA GLY A 119 25.05 0.28 -11.94
C GLY A 119 25.34 -0.45 -10.62
N ASP A 120 26.50 -1.13 -10.52
CA ASP A 120 26.94 -1.78 -9.29
C ASP A 120 27.15 -0.81 -8.11
N ALA A 121 27.46 0.45 -8.41
CA ALA A 121 27.72 1.46 -7.39
C ALA A 121 26.43 1.98 -6.73
N ILE A 122 25.26 1.72 -7.31
CA ILE A 122 23.97 2.25 -6.83
C ILE A 122 22.91 1.16 -6.62
N LEU A 123 23.34 -0.06 -6.28
CA LEU A 123 22.45 -1.21 -6.05
C LEU A 123 21.49 -1.04 -4.87
N ASP A 124 21.80 -0.15 -3.93
CA ASP A 124 21.02 0.17 -2.73
C ASP A 124 20.11 1.40 -2.93
N THR A 125 20.09 1.98 -4.12
CA THR A 125 19.37 3.21 -4.44
C THR A 125 18.07 2.90 -5.18
N SER A 126 16.95 3.47 -4.73
CA SER A 126 15.67 3.41 -5.43
C SER A 126 15.44 4.62 -6.31
N ARG A 127 15.92 5.79 -5.89
CA ARG A 127 15.63 7.07 -6.55
C ARG A 127 16.93 7.61 -7.10
N VAL A 128 16.95 7.90 -8.40
CA VAL A 128 18.14 8.36 -9.10
C VAL A 128 17.81 9.64 -9.82
N PHE A 129 18.57 10.70 -9.53
CA PHE A 129 18.65 11.88 -10.38
C PHE A 129 19.92 11.75 -11.22
N PHE A 130 19.74 11.62 -12.53
CA PHE A 130 20.84 11.60 -13.47
C PHE A 130 21.37 13.01 -13.73
N LYS A 131 22.57 13.12 -14.29
CA LYS A 131 23.09 14.41 -14.74
C LYS A 131 22.13 15.10 -15.72
N GLN A 132 22.10 16.42 -15.68
CA GLN A 132 21.29 17.21 -16.60
C GLN A 132 21.64 16.88 -18.06
N GLY A 133 20.60 16.68 -18.87
CA GLY A 133 20.72 16.27 -20.27
C GLY A 133 20.74 14.75 -20.48
N SER A 134 20.80 13.93 -19.43
CA SER A 134 20.52 12.50 -19.55
C SER A 134 19.10 12.26 -20.07
N TYR A 135 18.97 11.30 -20.97
CA TYR A 135 17.70 11.01 -21.64
C TYR A 135 17.58 9.51 -21.95
N VAL A 136 16.34 9.09 -22.20
CA VAL A 136 16.04 7.72 -22.66
C VAL A 136 16.29 7.63 -24.16
N GLN A 137 17.18 6.73 -24.57
CA GLN A 137 17.53 6.52 -25.96
C GLN A 137 16.45 5.70 -26.69
N GLN A 138 15.43 6.39 -27.20
CA GLN A 138 14.23 5.77 -27.80
C GLN A 138 14.54 4.97 -29.08
N ASP A 139 15.57 5.36 -29.83
CA ASP A 139 16.07 4.67 -31.04
C ASP A 139 16.69 3.29 -30.76
N ARG A 140 16.93 2.96 -29.48
CA ARG A 140 17.42 1.65 -29.05
C ARG A 140 16.42 0.93 -28.15
N ALA A 141 15.14 1.26 -28.28
CA ALA A 141 14.09 0.56 -27.59
C ALA A 141 13.88 -0.86 -28.17
N MET A 142 13.47 -1.79 -27.31
CA MET A 142 13.16 -3.17 -27.65
C MET A 142 11.99 -3.66 -26.79
N GLY A 143 11.21 -4.61 -27.30
CA GLY A 143 10.07 -5.17 -26.58
C GLY A 143 10.02 -6.69 -26.62
N PHE A 144 9.84 -7.32 -25.46
CA PHE A 144 9.56 -8.75 -25.35
C PHE A 144 8.06 -8.99 -25.11
N LYS A 145 7.41 -9.82 -25.94
CA LYS A 145 5.96 -10.06 -25.83
C LYS A 145 5.66 -11.36 -25.09
N ASP A 146 4.98 -11.25 -23.95
CA ASP A 146 4.50 -12.35 -23.11
C ASP A 146 3.20 -11.94 -22.39
N ALA A 147 2.06 -12.25 -23.01
CA ALA A 147 0.73 -11.65 -22.76
C ALA A 147 0.65 -10.12 -22.98
N SER A 148 1.53 -9.36 -22.34
CA SER A 148 1.81 -7.93 -22.59
C SER A 148 3.20 -7.75 -23.22
N THR A 149 3.43 -6.61 -23.86
CA THR A 149 4.74 -6.23 -24.39
C THR A 149 5.56 -5.53 -23.30
N TYR A 150 6.63 -6.17 -22.84
CA TYR A 150 7.59 -5.62 -21.88
C TYR A 150 8.63 -4.80 -22.62
N CYS A 151 8.61 -3.50 -22.39
CA CYS A 151 9.40 -2.51 -23.08
C CYS A 151 10.65 -2.14 -22.30
N VAL A 152 11.78 -2.03 -22.99
CA VAL A 152 13.04 -1.54 -22.43
C VAL A 152 13.69 -0.53 -23.37
N ALA A 153 14.33 0.49 -22.80
CA ALA A 153 15.15 1.44 -23.54
C ALA A 153 16.33 1.90 -22.68
N PRO A 154 17.55 2.03 -23.22
CA PRO A 154 18.71 2.43 -22.45
C PRO A 154 18.65 3.91 -22.04
N ILE A 155 19.17 4.23 -20.86
CA ILE A 155 19.34 5.60 -20.36
C ILE A 155 20.80 6.01 -20.57
N ILE A 156 21.04 7.12 -21.26
CA ILE A 156 22.38 7.61 -21.58
C ILE A 156 22.56 9.08 -21.19
N ALA A 157 23.81 9.52 -21.13
CA ALA A 157 24.13 10.94 -20.98
C ALA A 157 23.90 11.69 -22.30
N GLY A 158 23.35 12.91 -22.23
CA GLY A 158 23.09 13.77 -23.39
C GLY A 158 24.32 14.27 -24.13
N ASN A 159 25.46 14.32 -23.45
CA ASN A 159 26.65 14.92 -24.00
C ASN A 159 27.40 13.90 -24.85
N GLN A 160 27.34 14.02 -26.18
CA GLN A 160 28.02 13.11 -27.12
C GLN A 160 29.55 13.07 -26.94
N SER A 161 30.13 14.02 -26.20
CA SER A 161 31.56 14.10 -25.89
C SER A 161 32.09 12.94 -25.03
N SER A 162 31.21 12.17 -24.36
CA SER A 162 31.60 11.06 -23.49
C SER A 162 31.59 9.69 -24.17
N GLY A 163 31.38 9.64 -25.50
CA GLY A 163 31.46 8.40 -26.28
C GLY A 163 30.25 7.47 -26.08
N GLN A 164 30.18 6.41 -26.88
CA GLN A 164 29.19 5.34 -26.67
C GLN A 164 29.55 4.58 -25.38
N PRO A 165 28.57 4.23 -24.52
CA PRO A 165 28.84 3.49 -23.30
C PRO A 165 29.48 2.14 -23.63
N ILE A 166 30.53 1.76 -22.88
CA ILE A 166 31.16 0.44 -23.00
C ILE A 166 30.17 -0.66 -22.57
N ALA A 167 29.29 -0.36 -21.61
CA ALA A 167 28.20 -1.21 -21.18
C ALA A 167 27.00 -0.38 -20.71
N TYR A 168 25.78 -0.85 -21.01
CA TYR A 168 24.53 -0.20 -20.64
C TYR A 168 24.00 -0.77 -19.33
N SER A 169 24.23 -0.08 -18.22
CA SER A 169 23.74 -0.51 -16.90
C SER A 169 22.34 0.01 -16.56
N TYR A 170 21.89 1.12 -17.15
CA TYR A 170 20.64 1.80 -16.80
C TYR A 170 19.60 1.65 -17.91
N TRP A 171 18.43 1.15 -17.53
CA TRP A 171 17.35 0.86 -18.48
C TRP A 171 16.02 1.42 -17.99
N ALA A 172 15.38 2.24 -18.82
CA ALA A 172 13.99 2.62 -18.66
C ALA A 172 13.09 1.46 -19.07
N VAL A 173 12.09 1.14 -18.25
CA VAL A 173 11.19 -0.01 -18.46
C VAL A 173 9.72 0.39 -18.36
N GLY A 174 8.86 -0.37 -19.03
CA GLY A 174 7.41 -0.24 -18.94
C GLY A 174 6.66 -1.36 -19.66
N VAL A 175 5.33 -1.33 -19.64
CA VAL A 175 4.49 -2.32 -20.32
C VAL A 175 3.61 -1.64 -21.37
N ASP A 176 3.52 -2.25 -22.54
CA ASP A 176 2.65 -1.83 -23.66
C ASP A 176 2.86 -0.37 -24.13
N CYS A 177 4.10 0.11 -24.03
CA CYS A 177 4.48 1.52 -24.29
C CYS A 177 5.74 1.68 -25.15
N CYS A 178 5.95 0.75 -26.09
CA CYS A 178 7.03 0.79 -27.06
C CYS A 178 6.66 0.08 -28.37
N THR A 179 7.40 0.39 -29.44
CA THR A 179 7.43 -0.46 -30.64
C THR A 179 8.44 -1.59 -30.40
N PRO A 180 8.02 -2.87 -30.41
CA PRO A 180 8.86 -3.98 -29.95
C PRO A 180 10.03 -4.32 -30.88
N MET A 181 10.09 -3.74 -32.08
CA MET A 181 11.14 -3.96 -33.09
C MET A 181 11.43 -2.66 -33.83
N PRO A 182 12.59 -2.55 -34.53
CA PRO A 182 12.89 -1.41 -35.39
C PRO A 182 11.85 -1.21 -36.52
N PRO A 183 11.44 0.04 -36.85
CA PRO A 183 11.83 1.30 -36.22
C PRO A 183 11.29 1.41 -34.79
N SER A 184 12.21 1.60 -33.84
CA SER A 184 11.94 1.54 -32.41
C SER A 184 11.43 2.88 -31.90
N ALA A 185 10.52 2.82 -30.94
CA ALA A 185 10.01 3.99 -30.24
C ALA A 185 9.67 3.58 -28.81
N PHE A 186 9.80 4.52 -27.88
CA PHE A 186 9.56 4.29 -26.45
C PHE A 186 8.88 5.50 -25.83
N TRP A 187 7.77 5.28 -25.14
CA TRP A 187 6.96 6.32 -24.53
C TRP A 187 6.45 5.90 -23.13
N CYS A 188 7.19 5.04 -22.44
CA CYS A 188 6.82 4.57 -21.11
C CYS A 188 7.11 5.63 -20.04
N GLY A 189 6.05 6.24 -19.51
CA GLY A 189 6.12 7.30 -18.51
C GLY A 189 5.66 8.64 -19.08
N SER A 190 5.00 9.45 -18.26
CA SER A 190 4.45 10.75 -18.69
C SER A 190 5.52 11.73 -19.15
N ASP A 191 6.74 11.58 -18.64
CA ASP A 191 7.78 12.60 -18.73
C ASP A 191 8.90 12.23 -19.71
N VAL A 192 8.75 11.14 -20.47
CA VAL A 192 9.77 10.67 -21.44
C VAL A 192 10.09 11.71 -22.52
N PHE A 193 9.12 12.55 -22.86
CA PHE A 193 9.29 13.61 -23.85
C PHE A 193 9.62 14.98 -23.23
N ASP A 194 9.64 15.10 -21.89
CA ASP A 194 10.00 16.35 -21.20
C ASP A 194 11.54 16.44 -21.11
N PRO A 195 12.19 17.42 -21.75
CA PRO A 195 13.64 17.60 -21.65
C PRO A 195 14.11 17.93 -20.23
N ALA A 196 13.21 18.37 -19.34
CA ALA A 196 13.52 18.60 -17.94
C ALA A 196 13.51 17.32 -17.10
N ALA A 197 12.94 16.22 -17.60
CA ALA A 197 12.98 14.94 -16.90
C ALA A 197 14.38 14.33 -17.01
N HIS A 198 15.00 14.08 -15.87
CA HIS A 198 16.31 13.44 -15.77
C HIS A 198 16.39 12.55 -14.52
N ALA A 199 15.23 12.06 -14.06
CA ALA A 199 15.13 11.27 -12.86
C ALA A 199 14.43 9.94 -13.13
N ALA A 200 14.59 9.04 -12.17
CA ALA A 200 14.12 7.68 -12.29
C ALA A 200 13.80 7.06 -10.94
N LEU A 201 12.76 6.23 -10.94
CA LEU A 201 12.39 5.39 -9.83
C LEU A 201 12.70 3.93 -10.18
N ARG A 202 13.41 3.22 -9.31
CA ARG A 202 13.80 1.83 -9.53
C ARG A 202 12.57 0.93 -9.56
N TRP A 203 12.53 0.08 -10.57
CA TRP A 203 11.51 -0.95 -10.67
C TRP A 203 11.85 -2.12 -9.74
N THR A 204 11.01 -2.35 -8.74
CA THR A 204 11.16 -3.46 -7.77
C THR A 204 10.30 -4.69 -8.11
N GLY A 205 9.56 -4.66 -9.21
CA GLY A 205 8.74 -5.79 -9.66
C GLY A 205 9.56 -6.91 -10.34
N GLY A 206 8.86 -7.87 -10.94
CA GLY A 206 9.49 -8.95 -11.70
C GLY A 206 10.35 -8.41 -12.85
N GLY A 207 11.61 -8.84 -12.92
CA GLY A 207 12.60 -8.39 -13.91
C GLY A 207 12.90 -9.38 -15.05
N THR A 208 12.35 -10.59 -14.99
CA THR A 208 12.69 -11.68 -15.93
C THR A 208 12.33 -11.33 -17.37
N ASN A 209 11.13 -10.78 -17.59
CA ASN A 209 10.67 -10.42 -18.94
C ASN A 209 11.41 -9.19 -19.49
N TYR A 210 11.76 -8.22 -18.63
CA TYR A 210 12.64 -7.11 -19.02
C TYR A 210 14.05 -7.58 -19.38
N ARG A 211 14.59 -8.57 -18.68
CA ARG A 211 15.90 -9.15 -19.03
C ARG A 211 15.88 -9.80 -20.40
N ARG A 212 14.82 -10.54 -20.75
CA ARG A 212 14.65 -11.10 -22.11
C ARG A 212 14.57 -10.01 -23.18
N ALA A 213 13.87 -8.90 -22.91
CA ALA A 213 13.83 -7.76 -23.82
C ALA A 213 15.21 -7.12 -24.01
N ILE A 214 16.03 -7.07 -22.96
CA ILE A 214 17.42 -6.61 -23.05
C ILE A 214 18.27 -7.57 -23.88
N GLU A 215 18.16 -8.89 -23.67
CA GLU A 215 18.87 -9.89 -24.48
C GLU A 215 18.55 -9.74 -25.98
N MET A 216 17.29 -9.43 -26.32
CA MET A 216 16.90 -9.10 -27.70
C MET A 216 17.55 -7.79 -28.18
N ALA A 217 17.62 -6.75 -27.34
CA ALA A 217 18.26 -5.48 -27.66
C ALA A 217 19.78 -5.63 -27.88
N GLU A 218 20.44 -6.48 -27.10
CA GLU A 218 21.86 -6.81 -27.27
C GLU A 218 22.13 -7.46 -28.63
N ALA A 219 21.25 -8.37 -29.06
CA ALA A 219 21.37 -9.05 -30.34
C ALA A 219 21.10 -8.11 -31.54
N GLU A 220 20.10 -7.24 -31.43
CA GLU A 220 19.71 -6.33 -32.52
C GLU A 220 20.71 -5.17 -32.69
N TYR A 221 21.08 -4.51 -31.60
CA TYR A 221 21.86 -3.26 -31.65
C TYR A 221 23.36 -3.46 -31.39
N GLY A 222 23.81 -4.71 -31.17
CA GLY A 222 25.21 -5.02 -30.86
C GLY A 222 25.72 -4.39 -29.56
N ILE A 223 24.81 -4.11 -28.62
CA ILE A 223 25.13 -3.52 -27.31
C ILE A 223 25.32 -4.60 -26.25
N LYS A 224 25.93 -4.23 -25.11
CA LYS A 224 26.10 -5.11 -23.96
C LYS A 224 25.57 -4.46 -22.68
N ALA A 225 24.83 -5.23 -21.90
CA ALA A 225 24.23 -4.83 -20.64
C ALA A 225 24.81 -5.67 -19.50
N HIS A 226 25.80 -5.12 -18.80
CA HIS A 226 26.36 -5.78 -17.62
C HIS A 226 25.50 -5.44 -16.40
N ARG A 227 24.79 -6.45 -15.85
CA ARG A 227 23.87 -6.33 -14.69
C ARG A 227 22.89 -5.15 -14.84
N PRO A 228 21.91 -5.26 -15.75
CA PRO A 228 20.99 -4.17 -16.01
C PRO A 228 20.12 -3.86 -14.79
N LEU A 229 20.01 -2.57 -14.48
CA LEU A 229 19.08 -2.01 -13.51
C LEU A 229 17.87 -1.42 -14.24
N PHE A 230 16.70 -1.70 -13.70
CA PHE A 230 15.42 -1.31 -14.27
C PHE A 230 14.85 -0.09 -13.56
N PHE A 231 14.38 0.87 -14.34
CA PHE A 231 13.86 2.13 -13.84
C PHE A 231 12.61 2.56 -14.58
N THR A 232 11.67 3.19 -13.88
CA THR A 232 10.60 3.98 -14.48
C THR A 232 11.07 5.42 -14.60
N TRP A 233 11.11 5.94 -15.82
CA TRP A 233 11.55 7.30 -16.11
C TRP A 233 10.50 8.33 -15.68
N MET A 234 10.93 9.38 -15.00
CA MET A 234 10.03 10.43 -14.49
C MET A 234 10.78 11.72 -14.20
N LYS A 235 10.02 12.81 -14.04
CA LYS A 235 10.57 14.12 -13.69
C LYS A 235 10.98 14.22 -12.22
N ASP A 236 10.13 13.69 -11.33
CA ASP A 236 10.30 13.80 -9.89
C ASP A 236 9.89 12.51 -9.17
N PRO A 237 10.86 11.66 -8.79
CA PRO A 237 10.59 10.44 -8.04
C PRO A 237 10.26 10.69 -6.58
N GLU A 238 10.60 11.84 -6.00
CA GLU A 238 10.23 12.19 -4.64
C GLU A 238 8.74 12.53 -4.55
N ALA A 239 8.22 13.32 -5.49
CA ALA A 239 6.80 13.62 -5.57
C ALA A 239 5.94 12.36 -5.73
N GLU A 240 6.37 11.41 -6.57
CA GLU A 240 5.69 10.12 -6.73
C GLU A 240 5.71 9.29 -5.44
N THR A 241 6.85 9.29 -4.73
CA THR A 241 6.97 8.60 -3.43
C THR A 241 6.02 9.22 -2.39
N VAL A 242 5.95 10.56 -2.33
CA VAL A 242 5.03 11.27 -1.43
C VAL A 242 3.57 10.96 -1.77
N ARG A 243 3.23 10.83 -3.06
CA ARG A 243 1.88 10.47 -3.51
C ARG A 243 1.40 9.14 -2.94
N TYR A 244 2.25 8.11 -2.91
CA TYR A 244 1.91 6.81 -2.30
C TYR A 244 1.64 6.93 -0.80
N ARG A 245 2.45 7.72 -0.09
CA ARG A 245 2.25 7.99 1.34
C ARG A 245 0.94 8.72 1.58
N ASP A 246 0.67 9.79 0.84
CA ASP A 246 -0.51 10.61 1.01
C ASP A 246 -1.79 9.81 0.70
N ALA A 247 -1.77 8.97 -0.35
CA ALA A 247 -2.86 8.05 -0.65
C ALA A 247 -3.14 7.08 0.52
N GLY A 248 -2.09 6.49 1.10
CA GLY A 248 -2.22 5.57 2.23
C GLY A 248 -2.72 6.25 3.52
N VAL A 249 -2.27 7.48 3.79
CA VAL A 249 -2.72 8.29 4.94
C VAL A 249 -4.15 8.78 4.76
N HIS A 250 -4.54 9.21 3.55
CA HIS A 250 -5.91 9.59 3.24
C HIS A 250 -6.86 8.40 3.36
N PHE A 251 -6.47 7.23 2.85
CA PHE A 251 -7.25 5.99 3.02
C PHE A 251 -7.45 5.65 4.50
N PHE A 252 -6.37 5.73 5.30
CA PHE A 252 -6.42 5.50 6.74
C PHE A 252 -7.42 6.43 7.45
N HIS A 253 -7.32 7.75 7.23
CA HIS A 253 -8.25 8.70 7.84
C HIS A 253 -9.69 8.49 7.38
N ALA A 254 -9.91 8.22 6.09
CA ALA A 254 -11.24 7.93 5.57
C ALA A 254 -11.85 6.71 6.27
N CYS A 255 -11.09 5.63 6.43
CA CYS A 255 -11.55 4.42 7.15
C CYS A 255 -11.89 4.71 8.62
N ILE A 256 -11.10 5.51 9.33
CA ILE A 256 -11.35 5.86 10.73
C ILE A 256 -12.69 6.58 10.90
N TRP A 257 -12.94 7.61 10.08
CA TRP A 257 -14.16 8.41 10.19
C TRP A 257 -15.40 7.63 9.74
N LEU A 258 -15.28 6.86 8.66
CA LEU A 258 -16.37 6.01 8.18
C LEU A 258 -16.75 4.93 9.22
N TYR A 259 -15.75 4.30 9.84
CA TYR A 259 -16.01 3.28 10.86
C TYR A 259 -16.62 3.89 12.12
N LEU A 260 -16.16 5.07 12.55
CA LEU A 260 -16.75 5.78 13.69
C LEU A 260 -18.23 6.11 13.44
N ALA A 261 -18.55 6.63 12.25
CA ALA A 261 -19.93 6.92 11.87
C ALA A 261 -20.79 5.64 11.85
N PHE A 262 -20.28 4.55 11.27
CA PHE A 262 -20.92 3.24 11.30
C PHE A 262 -21.19 2.75 12.73
N GLN A 263 -20.22 2.89 13.63
CA GLN A 263 -20.33 2.45 15.02
C GLN A 263 -21.39 3.25 15.79
N ILE A 264 -21.45 4.58 15.60
CA ILE A 264 -22.47 5.43 16.21
C ILE A 264 -23.87 5.04 15.70
N VAL A 265 -24.04 4.83 14.39
CA VAL A 265 -25.32 4.42 13.79
C VAL A 265 -25.76 3.05 14.30
N SER A 266 -24.84 2.08 14.34
CA SER A 266 -25.09 0.74 14.88
C SER A 266 -25.57 0.80 16.33
N PHE A 267 -24.88 1.59 17.16
CA PHE A 267 -25.22 1.76 18.57
C PHE A 267 -26.59 2.43 18.77
N VAL A 268 -26.85 3.55 18.09
CA VAL A 268 -28.12 4.28 18.18
C VAL A 268 -29.28 3.44 17.64
N GLY A 269 -29.07 2.69 16.56
CA GLY A 269 -30.07 1.78 15.99
C GLY A 269 -30.47 0.68 16.96
N LEU A 270 -29.50 0.07 17.64
CA LEU A 270 -29.77 -0.93 18.67
C LEU A 270 -30.50 -0.32 19.88
N ALA A 271 -30.03 0.83 20.37
CA ALA A 271 -30.67 1.55 21.47
C ALA A 271 -32.13 1.93 21.14
N GLY A 272 -32.39 2.41 19.93
CA GLY A 272 -33.73 2.73 19.44
C GLY A 272 -34.64 1.51 19.32
N PHE A 273 -34.10 0.37 18.89
CA PHE A 273 -34.83 -0.90 18.84
C PHE A 273 -35.25 -1.37 20.23
N TYR A 274 -34.33 -1.36 21.20
CA TYR A 274 -34.63 -1.70 22.60
C TYR A 274 -35.65 -0.74 23.21
N TRP A 275 -35.51 0.57 22.96
CA TRP A 275 -36.45 1.58 23.44
C TRP A 275 -37.87 1.36 22.90
N ARG A 276 -38.00 1.06 21.59
CA ARG A 276 -39.30 0.78 20.97
C ARG A 276 -39.97 -0.46 21.57
N ASN A 277 -39.20 -1.52 21.80
CA ASN A 277 -39.72 -2.75 22.41
C ASN A 277 -40.12 -2.55 23.87
N TYR A 278 -39.35 -1.75 24.62
CA TYR A 278 -39.70 -1.36 25.98
C TYR A 278 -41.03 -0.61 26.04
N LEU A 279 -41.22 0.41 25.19
CA LEU A 279 -42.48 1.15 25.10
C LEU A 279 -43.67 0.25 24.73
N ALA A 280 -43.48 -0.71 23.82
CA ALA A 280 -44.53 -1.65 23.43
C ALA A 280 -44.95 -2.59 24.58
N VAL A 281 -44.02 -2.96 25.46
CA VAL A 281 -44.30 -3.79 26.65
C VAL A 281 -44.98 -2.98 27.74
N VAL A 282 -44.50 -1.75 28.01
CA VAL A 282 -45.10 -0.86 29.01
C VAL A 282 -46.50 -0.42 28.61
N GLY A 283 -46.71 -0.06 27.34
CA GLY A 283 -48.03 0.34 26.82
C GLY A 283 -49.08 -0.79 26.86
N LYS A 284 -48.65 -2.06 26.80
CA LYS A 284 -49.54 -3.22 27.01
C LYS A 284 -49.91 -3.43 28.49
N ARG A 285 -49.03 -3.06 29.42
CA ARG A 285 -49.31 -3.16 30.87
C ARG A 285 -50.22 -2.05 31.41
N SER A 286 -50.32 -0.91 30.74
CA SER A 286 -51.23 0.18 31.12
C SER A 286 -52.67 0.03 30.63
N LEU A 287 -52.95 -0.99 29.78
CA LEU A 287 -54.27 -1.29 29.23
C LEU A 287 -54.94 -2.53 29.87
N LEU A 288 -54.24 -3.19 30.80
CA LEU A 288 -54.74 -4.27 31.66
C LEU A 288 -54.97 -3.74 33.06
#